data_AF-A0A9P1NWD8-F1
#
_entry.id   AF-A0A9P1NWD8-F1
#
_cell.length_a   1.000
_cell.length_b   1.000
_cell.length_c   1.000
_cell.angle_alpha   90.00
_cell.angle_beta   90.00
_cell.angle_gamma   90.00
#
_symmetry.space_group_name_H-M   'P 1'
#
loop_
_entity.id
_entity.type
_entity.pdbx_description
1 polymer ?
#
loop_
_entity_poly.entity_id
_entity_poly.type
_entity_poly.pdbx_seq_one_letter_code
_entity_poly.pdbx_strand_id
1 'polypeptide(L)'
;MIKSWIKRHPKRIYFSFFALVFLISCLGIIAAIWSSLLERRDRKNEKVAREVLTDLLQNQSQQLFHYNRFTDNLDALYRTTSEGRPGYNFAMNVNENLVLIDAIPTNSRLPNFAGAVFIIPGDNLIQTVAGMCKSQDKLSAPIQLSRGNSPVVECPDDSELIISLASALLAVTDENVTQNFGGVCLVDHSSNQLRKPPRADAIAPPETGENRIKCPAGSSLKKSWVIPVSQ
;
A
#
# COMPACT_ATOMS: atom_id res chain seq x y z
N MET A 1 72.83 -10.30 -2.97
CA MET A 1 72.88 -9.15 -2.03
C MET A 1 71.50 -8.69 -1.50
N ILE A 2 70.42 -9.49 -1.61
CA ILE A 2 69.05 -9.08 -1.19
C ILE A 2 68.73 -9.45 0.28
N LYS A 3 69.50 -10.36 0.90
CA LYS A 3 69.27 -10.84 2.27
C LYS A 3 69.61 -9.85 3.40
N SER A 4 70.24 -8.71 3.10
CA SER A 4 70.76 -7.79 4.14
C SER A 4 69.80 -6.64 4.50
N TRP A 5 68.86 -6.28 3.61
CA TRP A 5 68.00 -5.11 3.82
C TRP A 5 66.84 -5.35 4.80
N ILE A 6 66.42 -6.61 4.98
CA ILE A 6 65.34 -7.00 5.89
C ILE A 6 65.74 -6.84 7.38
N LYS A 7 67.03 -6.78 7.69
CA LYS A 7 67.53 -6.84 9.09
C LYS A 7 67.58 -5.50 9.81
N ARG A 8 67.35 -4.35 9.14
CA ARG A 8 67.53 -3.01 9.74
C ARG A 8 66.26 -2.29 10.21
N HIS A 9 65.07 -2.69 9.77
CA HIS A 9 63.83 -1.99 10.15
C HIS A 9 62.61 -2.90 10.39
N PRO A 10 62.70 -3.95 11.23
CA PRO A 10 61.54 -4.79 11.53
C PRO A 10 60.37 -3.95 12.09
N LYS A 11 60.65 -3.01 13.02
CA LYS A 11 59.61 -2.21 13.71
C LYS A 11 58.75 -1.33 12.79
N ARG A 12 59.30 -0.78 11.70
CA ARG A 12 58.53 0.09 10.77
C ARG A 12 57.60 -0.70 9.85
N ILE A 13 58.01 -1.91 9.44
CA ILE A 13 57.19 -2.79 8.60
C ILE A 13 55.99 -3.31 9.40
N TYR A 14 56.20 -3.70 10.67
CA TYR A 14 55.09 -4.09 11.56
C TYR A 14 54.09 -2.95 11.77
N PHE A 15 54.55 -1.73 12.06
CA PHE A 15 53.66 -0.57 12.25
C PHE A 15 52.80 -0.27 11.00
N SER A 16 53.40 -0.36 9.80
CA SER A 16 52.67 -0.18 8.54
C SER A 16 51.64 -1.28 8.27
N PHE A 17 51.95 -2.53 8.64
CA PHE A 17 51.01 -3.66 8.48
C PHE A 17 49.83 -3.55 9.44
N PHE A 18 50.08 -3.25 10.72
CA PHE A 18 49.00 -3.03 11.70
C PHE A 18 48.12 -1.83 11.36
N ALA A 19 48.71 -0.73 10.87
CA ALA A 19 47.95 0.43 10.41
C ALA A 19 47.05 0.09 9.20
N LEU A 20 47.53 -0.72 8.26
CA LEU A 20 46.76 -1.15 7.10
C LEU A 20 45.63 -2.11 7.47
N VAL A 21 45.88 -3.09 8.35
CA VAL A 21 44.85 -4.00 8.87
C VAL A 21 43.80 -3.22 9.65
N PHE A 22 44.20 -2.24 10.45
CA PHE A 22 43.28 -1.36 11.18
C PHE A 22 42.40 -0.53 10.22
N LEU A 23 42.97 0.04 9.16
CA LEU A 23 42.21 0.78 8.15
C LEU A 23 41.19 -0.11 7.43
N ILE A 24 41.56 -1.32 7.02
CA ILE A 24 40.64 -2.27 6.37
C ILE A 24 39.50 -2.65 7.34
N SER A 25 39.82 -2.90 8.60
CA SER A 25 38.83 -3.19 9.64
C SER A 25 37.85 -2.02 9.83
N CYS A 26 38.37 -0.78 9.94
CA CYS A 26 37.54 0.41 10.03
C CYS A 26 36.64 0.60 8.81
N LEU A 27 37.16 0.41 7.59
CA LEU A 27 36.39 0.48 6.36
C LEU A 27 35.27 -0.57 6.32
N GLY A 28 35.56 -1.80 6.78
CA GLY A 28 34.56 -2.86 6.90
C GLY A 28 33.43 -2.51 7.87
N ILE A 29 33.75 -1.96 9.04
CA ILE A 29 32.77 -1.52 10.03
C ILE A 29 31.92 -0.37 9.48
N ILE A 30 32.56 0.62 8.85
CA ILE A 30 31.86 1.75 8.22
C ILE A 30 30.89 1.23 7.16
N ALA A 31 31.34 0.34 6.26
CA ALA A 31 30.47 -0.24 5.22
C ALA A 31 29.26 -0.98 5.81
N ALA A 32 29.44 -1.74 6.90
CA ALA A 32 28.35 -2.44 7.59
C ALA A 32 27.34 -1.48 8.25
N ILE A 33 27.81 -0.36 8.82
CA ILE A 33 26.93 0.67 9.39
C ILE A 33 26.13 1.33 8.27
N TRP A 34 26.78 1.72 7.16
CA TRP A 34 26.11 2.34 6.02
C TRP A 34 25.06 1.41 5.38
N SER A 35 25.35 0.12 5.20
CA SER A 35 24.39 -0.83 4.64
C SER A 35 23.15 -0.97 5.54
N SER A 36 23.33 -1.06 6.86
CA SER A 36 22.22 -1.15 7.81
C SER A 36 21.35 0.12 7.84
N LEU A 37 21.95 1.30 7.67
CA LEU A 37 21.22 2.58 7.59
C LEU A 37 20.39 2.66 6.31
N LEU A 38 20.96 2.21 5.19
CA LEU A 38 20.25 2.15 3.91
C LEU A 38 19.06 1.20 3.99
N GLU A 39 19.22 0.00 4.55
CA GLU A 39 18.14 -0.98 4.71
C GLU A 39 17.01 -0.44 5.59
N ARG A 40 17.33 0.24 6.70
CA ARG A 40 16.32 0.89 7.55
C ARG A 40 15.56 1.99 6.82
N ARG A 41 16.24 2.79 6.00
CA ARG A 41 15.60 3.82 5.18
C ARG A 41 14.68 3.19 4.15
N ASP A 42 15.13 2.15 3.46
CA ASP A 42 14.36 1.48 2.42
C ASP A 42 13.08 0.84 3.00
N ARG A 43 13.16 0.18 4.16
CA ARG A 43 11.98 -0.32 4.89
C ARG A 43 11.01 0.78 5.31
N LYS A 44 11.52 1.93 5.74
CA LYS A 44 10.67 3.08 6.11
C LYS A 44 9.95 3.63 4.87
N ASN A 45 10.65 3.77 3.76
CA ASN A 45 10.06 4.26 2.50
C ASN A 45 9.01 3.27 1.97
N GLU A 46 9.27 1.97 2.04
CA GLU A 46 8.29 0.93 1.68
C GLU A 46 7.02 1.03 2.52
N LYS A 47 7.15 1.13 3.85
CA LYS A 47 5.99 1.27 4.75
C LYS A 47 5.19 2.53 4.43
N VAL A 48 5.88 3.64 4.20
CA VAL A 48 5.26 4.92 3.87
C VAL A 48 4.53 4.85 2.53
N ALA A 49 5.12 4.24 1.50
CA ALA A 49 4.48 4.09 0.20
C ALA A 49 3.20 3.25 0.30
N ARG A 50 3.25 2.17 1.08
CA ARG A 50 2.10 1.32 1.39
C ARG A 50 0.95 2.12 2.02
N GLU A 51 1.27 2.92 3.04
CA GLU A 51 0.28 3.76 3.74
C GLU A 51 -0.35 4.79 2.78
N VAL A 52 0.48 5.49 2.00
CA VAL A 52 0.01 6.49 1.02
C VAL A 52 -0.89 5.85 -0.02
N LEU A 53 -0.46 4.73 -0.60
CA LEU A 53 -1.25 4.04 -1.63
C LEU A 53 -2.57 3.53 -1.07
N THR A 54 -2.58 3.04 0.16
CA THR A 54 -3.82 2.63 0.86
C THR A 54 -4.77 3.81 1.02
N ASP A 55 -4.27 4.97 1.45
CA ASP A 55 -5.08 6.19 1.61
C ASP A 55 -5.64 6.66 0.26
N LEU A 56 -4.84 6.63 -0.80
CA LEU A 56 -5.26 7.01 -2.15
C LEU A 56 -6.39 6.11 -2.67
N LEU A 57 -6.28 4.79 -2.51
CA LEU A 57 -7.33 3.83 -2.88
C LEU A 57 -8.63 4.10 -2.10
N GLN A 58 -8.53 4.37 -0.80
CA GLN A 58 -9.70 4.70 0.04
C GLN A 58 -10.34 6.03 -0.35
N ASN A 59 -9.53 7.04 -0.63
CA ASN A 59 -10.02 8.36 -1.02
C ASN A 59 -10.68 8.32 -2.40
N GLN A 60 -10.25 7.44 -3.31
CA GLN A 60 -10.95 7.21 -4.57
C GLN A 60 -12.33 6.58 -4.37
N SER A 61 -12.44 5.54 -3.54
CA SER A 61 -13.74 4.98 -3.19
C SER A 61 -14.65 6.06 -2.57
N GLN A 62 -14.12 6.88 -1.66
CA GLN A 62 -14.87 7.98 -1.06
C GLN A 62 -15.30 9.04 -2.09
N GLN A 63 -14.42 9.42 -3.01
CA GLN A 63 -14.72 10.36 -4.10
C GLN A 63 -15.86 9.83 -4.97
N LEU A 64 -15.80 8.55 -5.35
CA LEU A 64 -16.85 7.87 -6.10
C LEU A 64 -18.19 7.96 -5.35
N PHE A 65 -18.22 7.69 -4.04
CA PHE A 65 -19.47 7.73 -3.28
C PHE A 65 -20.05 9.13 -3.10
N HIS A 66 -19.22 10.17 -3.04
CA HIS A 66 -19.69 11.55 -2.90
C HIS A 66 -20.11 12.18 -4.24
N TYR A 67 -19.39 11.90 -5.32
CA TYR A 67 -19.55 12.58 -6.60
C TYR A 67 -20.02 11.67 -7.74
N ASN A 68 -20.28 10.39 -7.45
CA ASN A 68 -20.65 9.35 -8.40
C ASN A 68 -19.63 9.17 -9.55
N ARG A 69 -18.37 9.54 -9.33
CA ARG A 69 -17.26 9.35 -10.29
C ARG A 69 -15.92 9.30 -9.58
N PHE A 70 -14.96 8.61 -10.19
CA PHE A 70 -13.56 8.73 -9.82
C PHE A 70 -12.98 10.09 -10.21
N THR A 71 -11.91 10.51 -9.53
CA THR A 71 -11.14 11.71 -9.89
C THR A 71 -9.86 11.30 -10.58
N ASP A 72 -9.54 11.91 -11.72
CA ASP A 72 -8.24 11.81 -12.40
C ASP A 72 -7.17 12.70 -11.75
N ASN A 73 -7.59 13.65 -10.91
CA ASN A 73 -6.69 14.50 -10.15
C ASN A 73 -6.16 13.78 -8.90
N LEU A 74 -4.88 13.40 -8.93
CA LEU A 74 -4.17 12.76 -7.82
C LEU A 74 -4.04 13.70 -6.60
N ASP A 75 -3.84 15.01 -6.82
CA ASP A 75 -3.68 16.00 -5.75
C ASP A 75 -4.97 16.17 -4.94
N ALA A 76 -6.13 16.03 -5.59
CA ALA A 76 -7.42 16.04 -4.91
C ALA A 76 -7.57 14.87 -3.91
N LEU A 77 -6.84 13.77 -4.09
CA LEU A 77 -6.86 12.60 -3.22
C LEU A 77 -5.90 12.71 -2.04
N TYR A 78 -4.89 13.58 -2.11
CA TYR A 78 -3.90 13.77 -1.06
C TYR A 78 -4.42 14.55 0.16
N ARG A 79 -5.73 14.82 0.28
CA ARG A 79 -6.40 15.61 1.34
C ARG A 79 -5.71 15.62 2.73
N THR A 80 -5.27 14.46 3.24
CA THR A 80 -4.58 14.32 4.54
C THR A 80 -3.16 13.74 4.44
N THR A 81 -2.72 13.43 3.23
CA THR A 81 -1.51 12.64 2.96
C THR A 81 -0.55 13.54 2.19
N SER A 82 0.56 13.94 2.81
CA SER A 82 1.54 14.84 2.20
C SER A 82 1.98 14.36 0.80
N GLU A 83 1.80 15.21 -0.21
CA GLU A 83 2.37 15.03 -1.56
C GLU A 83 3.85 14.65 -1.49
N GLY A 84 4.30 13.78 -2.41
CA GLY A 84 5.73 13.52 -2.63
C GLY A 84 6.49 13.02 -1.40
N ARG A 85 6.23 11.78 -0.96
CA ARG A 85 7.03 11.15 0.10
C ARG A 85 8.32 10.54 -0.47
N PRO A 86 9.46 10.64 0.23
CA PRO A 86 10.75 10.23 -0.30
C PRO A 86 10.77 8.74 -0.65
N GLY A 87 11.28 8.41 -1.83
CA GLY A 87 11.54 7.04 -2.28
C GLY A 87 10.58 6.49 -3.34
N TYR A 88 9.45 7.15 -3.59
CA TYR A 88 8.45 6.72 -4.57
C TYR A 88 7.81 7.90 -5.31
N ASN A 89 7.53 7.69 -6.60
CA ASN A 89 6.68 8.54 -7.43
C ASN A 89 5.34 7.86 -7.61
N PHE A 90 4.25 8.63 -7.50
CA PHE A 90 2.91 8.11 -7.69
C PHE A 90 2.34 8.57 -9.03
N ALA A 91 1.71 7.65 -9.75
CA ALA A 91 1.00 7.94 -10.98
C ALA A 91 -0.39 7.31 -10.91
N MET A 92 -1.35 7.91 -11.60
CA MET A 92 -2.73 7.42 -11.59
C MET A 92 -3.31 7.45 -12.99
N ASN A 93 -4.05 6.39 -13.32
CA ASN A 93 -4.81 6.29 -14.54
C ASN A 93 -6.26 5.93 -14.20
N VAL A 94 -7.20 6.69 -14.73
CA VAL A 94 -8.61 6.58 -14.39
C VAL A 94 -9.41 6.25 -15.65
N ASN A 95 -10.24 5.23 -15.51
CA ASN A 95 -11.28 4.86 -16.43
C ASN A 95 -12.63 4.90 -15.68
N GLU A 96 -13.76 4.81 -16.39
CA GLU A 96 -15.10 4.91 -15.83
C GLU A 96 -15.35 3.93 -14.68
N ASN A 97 -14.84 2.70 -14.80
CA ASN A 97 -15.07 1.61 -13.85
C ASN A 97 -13.82 1.16 -13.08
N LEU A 98 -12.67 1.76 -13.36
CA LEU A 98 -11.37 1.32 -12.85
C LEU A 98 -10.44 2.50 -12.62
N VAL A 99 -9.84 2.56 -11.43
CA VAL A 99 -8.67 3.41 -11.16
C VAL A 99 -7.46 2.53 -10.94
N LEU A 100 -6.36 2.84 -11.62
CA LEU A 100 -5.04 2.28 -11.37
C LEU A 100 -4.16 3.34 -10.73
N ILE A 101 -3.46 2.97 -9.66
CA ILE A 101 -2.52 3.85 -8.96
C ILE A 101 -1.20 3.12 -8.81
N ASP A 102 -0.16 3.64 -9.44
CA ASP A 102 1.18 3.09 -9.39
C ASP A 102 2.03 3.84 -8.38
N ALA A 103 2.82 3.13 -7.59
CA ALA A 103 3.91 3.69 -6.79
C ALA A 103 5.23 3.13 -7.30
N ILE A 104 5.91 3.95 -8.09
CA ILE A 104 7.17 3.62 -8.77
C ILE A 104 8.33 4.03 -7.87
N PRO A 105 9.21 3.11 -7.48
CA PRO A 105 10.34 3.43 -6.62
C PRO A 105 11.36 4.32 -7.35
N THR A 106 11.96 5.26 -6.63
CA THR A 106 13.04 6.10 -7.19
C THR A 106 14.40 5.37 -7.24
N ASN A 107 14.47 4.14 -6.75
CA ASN A 107 15.68 3.31 -6.70
C ASN A 107 15.30 1.82 -6.84
N SER A 108 16.04 1.05 -7.63
CA SER A 108 15.83 -0.38 -7.90
C SER A 108 15.88 -1.31 -6.68
N ARG A 109 16.40 -0.86 -5.54
CA ARG A 109 16.40 -1.64 -4.28
C ARG A 109 15.02 -1.73 -3.63
N LEU A 110 14.11 -0.82 -3.99
CA LEU A 110 12.76 -0.76 -3.47
C LEU A 110 11.81 -1.53 -4.42
N PRO A 111 10.81 -2.24 -3.88
CA PRO A 111 9.80 -2.93 -4.68
C PRO A 111 8.88 -1.92 -5.38
N ASN A 112 8.24 -2.34 -6.47
CA ASN A 112 7.12 -1.63 -7.09
C ASN A 112 5.83 -1.95 -6.34
N PHE A 113 4.94 -0.97 -6.24
CA PHE A 113 3.55 -1.20 -5.84
C PHE A 113 2.60 -0.73 -6.92
N ALA A 114 1.55 -1.50 -7.14
CA ALA A 114 0.44 -1.10 -7.99
C ALA A 114 -0.87 -1.39 -7.26
N GLY A 115 -1.76 -0.41 -7.25
CA GLY A 115 -3.07 -0.47 -6.64
C GLY A 115 -4.15 -0.33 -7.70
N ALA A 116 -5.31 -0.93 -7.45
CA ALA A 116 -6.47 -0.80 -8.32
C ALA A 116 -7.75 -0.67 -7.50
N VAL A 117 -8.68 0.18 -7.95
CA VAL A 117 -10.06 0.28 -7.43
C VAL A 117 -11.01 -0.05 -8.56
N PHE A 118 -11.87 -1.04 -8.35
CA PHE A 118 -12.88 -1.49 -9.30
C PHE A 118 -14.27 -1.14 -8.81
N ILE A 119 -15.13 -0.64 -9.70
CA ILE A 119 -16.57 -0.55 -9.44
C ILE A 119 -17.18 -1.94 -9.62
N ILE A 120 -17.94 -2.37 -8.62
CA ILE A 120 -18.71 -3.60 -8.72
C ILE A 120 -20.16 -3.22 -9.03
N PRO A 121 -20.71 -3.67 -10.17
CA PRO A 121 -22.11 -3.43 -10.48
C PRO A 121 -22.98 -4.17 -9.47
N GLY A 122 -23.93 -3.45 -8.86
CA GLY A 122 -24.92 -3.99 -7.93
C GLY A 122 -26.24 -3.24 -8.06
N ASP A 123 -27.34 -3.93 -7.78
CA ASP A 123 -28.68 -3.34 -7.84
C ASP A 123 -28.84 -2.25 -6.78
N ASN A 124 -28.97 -0.99 -7.21
CA ASN A 124 -29.15 0.21 -6.37
C ASN A 124 -28.09 0.43 -5.27
N LEU A 125 -26.91 -0.16 -5.42
CA LEU A 125 -25.83 -0.12 -4.43
C LEU A 125 -24.50 0.13 -5.15
N ILE A 126 -23.85 1.26 -4.85
CA ILE A 126 -22.50 1.53 -5.35
C ILE A 126 -21.51 0.78 -4.46
N GLN A 127 -20.75 -0.13 -5.07
CA GLN A 127 -19.74 -0.93 -4.39
C GLN A 127 -18.39 -0.79 -5.10
N THR A 128 -17.32 -0.89 -4.32
CA THR A 128 -15.96 -0.98 -4.85
C THR A 128 -15.18 -2.08 -4.14
N VAL A 129 -14.32 -2.73 -4.90
CA VAL A 129 -13.24 -3.56 -4.34
C VAL A 129 -11.93 -2.97 -4.81
N ALA A 130 -10.97 -2.87 -3.91
CA ALA A 130 -9.63 -2.41 -4.22
C ALA A 130 -8.59 -3.39 -3.69
N GLY A 131 -7.43 -3.39 -4.30
CA GLY A 131 -6.29 -4.15 -3.83
C GLY A 131 -4.99 -3.47 -4.18
N MET A 132 -3.91 -4.02 -3.63
CA MET A 132 -2.57 -3.54 -3.89
C MET A 132 -1.59 -4.70 -3.94
N CYS A 133 -0.84 -4.76 -5.03
CA CYS A 133 0.18 -5.75 -5.30
C CYS A 133 1.57 -5.15 -5.09
N LYS A 134 2.47 -5.99 -4.59
CA LYS A 134 3.91 -5.73 -4.47
C LYS A 134 4.67 -6.64 -5.42
N SER A 135 5.62 -6.10 -6.15
CA SER A 135 6.54 -6.90 -6.99
C SER A 135 7.92 -6.28 -7.04
N GLN A 136 8.96 -7.11 -7.13
CA GLN A 136 10.33 -6.61 -7.17
C GLN A 136 10.72 -6.10 -8.57
N ASP A 137 10.20 -6.72 -9.63
CA ASP A 137 10.77 -6.58 -10.97
C ASP A 137 9.95 -5.67 -11.90
N LYS A 138 8.62 -5.63 -11.73
CA LYS A 138 7.71 -4.87 -12.61
C LYS A 138 6.50 -4.34 -11.85
N LEU A 139 5.84 -3.32 -12.41
CA LEU A 139 4.49 -2.96 -11.97
C LEU A 139 3.53 -4.08 -12.34
N SER A 140 2.77 -4.55 -11.36
CA SER A 140 1.77 -5.60 -11.53
C SER A 140 0.49 -5.16 -10.85
N ALA A 141 -0.40 -4.52 -11.60
CA ALA A 141 -1.67 -4.09 -11.05
C ALA A 141 -2.52 -5.30 -10.62
N PRO A 142 -3.29 -5.17 -9.53
CA PRO A 142 -4.29 -6.16 -9.18
C PRO A 142 -5.33 -6.32 -10.29
N ILE A 143 -5.88 -7.51 -10.43
CA ILE A 143 -6.99 -7.82 -11.33
C ILE A 143 -8.24 -8.16 -10.54
N GLN A 144 -9.40 -7.75 -11.05
CA GLN A 144 -10.68 -8.19 -10.53
C GLN A 144 -11.05 -9.54 -11.14
N LEU A 145 -11.36 -10.50 -10.27
CA LEU A 145 -11.89 -11.81 -10.62
C LEU A 145 -13.28 -11.99 -10.01
N SER A 146 -14.22 -12.47 -10.81
CA SER A 146 -15.54 -12.88 -10.33
C SER A 146 -15.47 -14.35 -9.94
N ARG A 147 -15.26 -14.63 -8.65
CA ARG A 147 -15.21 -16.01 -8.12
C ARG A 147 -16.54 -16.36 -7.44
N GLY A 148 -17.53 -16.72 -8.25
CA GLY A 148 -18.92 -16.86 -7.81
C GLY A 148 -19.62 -15.50 -7.70
N ASN A 149 -20.43 -15.30 -6.66
CA ASN A 149 -21.19 -14.05 -6.43
C ASN A 149 -20.39 -12.95 -5.72
N SER A 150 -19.09 -13.14 -5.50
CA SER A 150 -18.27 -12.17 -4.75
C SER A 150 -17.12 -11.66 -5.60
N PRO A 151 -16.99 -10.33 -5.76
CA PRO A 151 -15.84 -9.74 -6.42
C PRO A 151 -14.58 -9.98 -5.59
N VAL A 152 -13.54 -10.51 -6.22
CA VAL A 152 -12.24 -10.78 -5.61
C VAL A 152 -11.16 -10.00 -6.35
N VAL A 153 -10.15 -9.51 -5.63
CA VAL A 153 -8.95 -8.93 -6.22
C VAL A 153 -7.77 -9.87 -5.97
N GLU A 154 -7.05 -10.21 -7.03
CA GLU A 154 -5.84 -11.03 -6.98
C GLU A 154 -4.69 -10.31 -7.69
N CYS A 155 -3.46 -10.64 -7.30
CA CYS A 155 -2.25 -10.18 -7.98
C CYS A 155 -1.80 -11.21 -9.01
N PRO A 156 -1.15 -10.79 -10.10
CA PRO A 156 -0.48 -11.71 -11.02
C PRO A 156 0.54 -12.61 -10.31
N ASP A 157 0.86 -13.77 -10.88
CA ASP A 157 1.65 -14.85 -10.25
C ASP A 157 3.03 -14.42 -9.69
N ASP A 158 3.62 -13.35 -10.23
CA ASP A 158 4.92 -12.80 -9.80
C ASP A 158 4.79 -11.67 -8.76
N SER A 159 3.64 -11.56 -8.09
CA SER A 159 3.30 -10.39 -7.26
C SER A 159 2.50 -10.78 -6.03
N GLU A 160 2.88 -10.18 -4.91
CA GLU A 160 2.27 -10.45 -3.62
C GLU A 160 1.09 -9.49 -3.39
N LEU A 161 -0.10 -10.02 -3.09
CA LEU A 161 -1.22 -9.21 -2.63
C LEU A 161 -0.98 -8.78 -1.18
N ILE A 162 -0.78 -7.50 -0.98
CA ILE A 162 -0.45 -6.94 0.34
C ILE A 162 -1.69 -6.44 1.06
N ILE A 163 -2.65 -5.88 0.32
CA ILE A 163 -3.88 -5.30 0.86
C ILE A 163 -5.06 -5.66 -0.04
N SER A 164 -6.19 -5.95 0.59
CA SER A 164 -7.50 -6.03 -0.04
C SER A 164 -8.52 -5.21 0.75
N LEU A 165 -9.26 -4.36 0.05
CA LEU A 165 -10.22 -3.41 0.58
C LEU A 165 -11.58 -3.64 -0.08
N ALA A 166 -12.66 -3.60 0.68
CA ALA A 166 -14.01 -3.47 0.13
C ALA A 166 -14.68 -2.24 0.72
N SER A 167 -15.39 -1.50 -0.12
CA SER A 167 -16.18 -0.34 0.29
C SER A 167 -17.55 -0.36 -0.35
N ALA A 168 -18.57 0.06 0.39
CA ALA A 168 -19.95 0.13 -0.09
C ALA A 168 -20.62 1.40 0.41
N LEU A 169 -21.61 1.89 -0.35
CA LEU A 169 -22.49 2.99 0.06
C LEU A 169 -23.95 2.50 0.17
N LEU A 170 -24.42 2.27 1.38
CA LEU A 170 -25.74 1.74 1.69
C LEU A 170 -26.72 2.88 1.98
N ALA A 171 -27.83 2.95 1.24
CA ALA A 171 -28.96 3.80 1.59
C ALA A 171 -29.75 3.16 2.73
N VAL A 172 -29.86 3.85 3.87
CA VAL A 172 -30.67 3.43 5.01
C VAL A 172 -31.81 4.43 5.16
N THR A 173 -33.04 3.92 5.05
CA THR A 173 -34.27 4.65 5.33
C THR A 173 -34.77 4.25 6.71
N ASP A 174 -34.65 5.14 7.68
CA ASP A 174 -35.37 5.04 8.96
C ASP A 174 -36.62 5.94 8.89
N GLU A 175 -37.62 5.71 9.74
CA GLU A 175 -38.98 6.27 9.67
C GLU A 175 -39.06 7.81 9.54
N ASN A 176 -37.96 8.55 9.74
CA ASN A 176 -37.90 10.00 9.52
C ASN A 176 -36.60 10.51 8.84
N VAL A 177 -35.64 9.66 8.46
CA VAL A 177 -34.36 10.11 7.87
C VAL A 177 -33.85 9.12 6.84
N THR A 178 -33.54 9.61 5.63
CA THR A 178 -32.73 8.86 4.65
C THR A 178 -31.26 9.30 4.78
N GLN A 179 -30.37 8.37 5.09
CA GLN A 179 -28.92 8.62 5.14
C GLN A 179 -28.18 7.57 4.32
N ASN A 180 -27.12 7.99 3.63
CA ASN A 180 -26.23 7.07 2.94
C ASN A 180 -25.01 6.80 3.82
N PHE A 181 -24.84 5.56 4.25
CA PHE A 181 -23.69 5.13 5.05
C PHE A 181 -22.66 4.49 4.16
N GLY A 182 -21.40 4.90 4.32
CA GLY A 182 -20.29 4.23 3.66
C GLY A 182 -19.17 3.87 4.60
N GLY A 183 -18.33 2.95 4.16
CA GLY A 183 -17.11 2.64 4.86
C GLY A 183 -16.21 1.71 4.09
N VAL A 184 -15.01 1.52 4.63
CA VAL A 184 -13.93 0.71 4.09
C VAL A 184 -13.62 -0.40 5.09
N CYS A 185 -13.70 -1.64 4.64
CA CYS A 185 -13.28 -2.81 5.37
C CYS A 185 -11.92 -3.28 4.83
N LEU A 186 -10.95 -3.42 5.73
CA LEU A 186 -9.60 -3.88 5.42
C LEU A 186 -9.41 -5.33 5.89
N VAL A 187 -8.91 -6.19 5.00
CA VAL A 187 -8.36 -7.50 5.36
C VAL A 187 -6.84 -7.39 5.34
N ASP A 188 -6.22 -7.43 6.52
CA ASP A 188 -4.77 -7.52 6.63
C ASP A 188 -4.33 -8.96 6.32
N HIS A 189 -3.60 -9.14 5.22
CA HIS A 189 -3.02 -10.42 4.85
C HIS A 189 -1.71 -10.63 5.62
N SER A 190 -1.75 -11.40 6.72
CA SER A 190 -0.54 -11.81 7.44
C SER A 190 -0.05 -13.22 7.09
N SER A 191 -0.62 -13.89 6.08
CA SER A 191 -0.15 -15.22 5.67
C SER A 191 -0.48 -15.50 4.19
N ASN A 192 0.35 -16.35 3.56
CA ASN A 192 0.23 -16.91 2.20
C ASN A 192 -1.11 -17.60 1.86
N GLN A 193 -2.15 -17.45 2.67
CA GLN A 193 -3.49 -17.84 2.29
C GLN A 193 -4.19 -16.69 1.59
N LEU A 194 -4.60 -16.95 0.35
CA LEU A 194 -5.62 -16.20 -0.38
C LEU A 194 -6.91 -16.10 0.45
N ARG A 195 -6.95 -15.21 1.44
CA ARG A 195 -8.19 -14.81 2.07
C ARG A 195 -8.91 -13.91 1.08
N LYS A 196 -10.06 -14.36 0.62
CA LYS A 196 -10.91 -13.56 -0.27
C LYS A 196 -11.13 -12.19 0.39
N PRO A 197 -11.18 -11.09 -0.40
CA PRO A 197 -11.70 -9.83 0.12
C PRO A 197 -13.00 -10.07 0.88
N PRO A 198 -13.29 -9.18 1.85
CA PRO A 198 -14.58 -9.18 2.50
C PRO A 198 -15.64 -9.06 1.39
N ARG A 199 -16.55 -10.04 1.29
CA ARG A 199 -17.56 -10.00 0.22
C ARG A 199 -18.35 -8.70 0.36
N ALA A 200 -18.64 -8.04 -0.76
CA ALA A 200 -19.30 -6.73 -0.72
C ALA A 200 -20.76 -6.81 -0.19
N ASP A 201 -21.43 -7.95 -0.40
CA ASP A 201 -22.71 -8.33 0.25
C ASP A 201 -22.57 -8.59 1.75
N ALA A 202 -21.35 -8.77 2.25
CA ALA A 202 -21.08 -8.99 3.66
C ALA A 202 -20.77 -7.68 4.43
N ILE A 203 -20.76 -6.52 3.74
CA ILE A 203 -20.81 -5.21 4.41
C ILE A 203 -22.27 -4.92 4.74
N ALA A 204 -22.60 -4.92 6.03
CA ALA A 204 -23.96 -4.69 6.50
C ALA A 204 -24.16 -3.23 6.95
N PRO A 205 -25.41 -2.72 6.90
CA PRO A 205 -25.73 -1.39 7.42
C PRO A 205 -25.44 -1.29 8.93
N PRO A 206 -25.39 -0.06 9.47
CA PRO A 206 -25.27 0.15 10.91
C PRO A 206 -26.40 -0.54 11.69
N GLU A 207 -26.14 -0.91 12.94
CA GLU A 207 -27.22 -1.17 13.89
C GLU A 207 -28.02 0.11 14.16
N THR A 208 -29.29 -0.04 14.55
CA THR A 208 -30.15 1.09 14.93
C THR A 208 -29.48 1.94 16.01
N GLY A 209 -29.24 3.22 15.72
CA GLY A 209 -28.53 4.14 16.61
C GLY A 209 -27.01 4.21 16.43
N GLU A 210 -26.43 3.40 15.55
CA GLU A 210 -25.02 3.48 15.16
C GLU A 210 -24.82 4.22 13.84
N ASN A 211 -23.66 4.87 13.68
CA ASN A 211 -23.31 5.63 12.48
C ASN A 211 -22.19 4.97 11.66
N ARG A 212 -22.01 3.65 11.78
CA ARG A 212 -20.88 2.91 11.17
C ARG A 212 -21.36 1.63 10.52
N ILE A 213 -20.86 1.34 9.32
CA ILE A 213 -21.11 0.06 8.66
C ILE A 213 -20.45 -1.10 9.44
N LYS A 214 -20.98 -2.30 9.26
CA LYS A 214 -20.39 -3.51 9.81
C LYS A 214 -19.54 -4.22 8.77
N CYS A 215 -18.28 -4.44 9.12
CA CYS A 215 -17.37 -5.23 8.31
C CYS A 215 -17.56 -6.73 8.58
N PRO A 216 -17.39 -7.58 7.56
CA PRO A 216 -17.54 -9.03 7.73
C PRO A 216 -16.41 -9.64 8.54
N ALA A 217 -16.67 -10.84 9.06
CA ALA A 217 -15.72 -11.59 9.88
C ALA A 217 -14.35 -11.75 9.19
N GLY A 218 -13.28 -11.47 9.92
CA GLY A 218 -11.91 -11.51 9.39
C GLY A 218 -11.43 -10.22 8.70
N SER A 219 -12.25 -9.17 8.71
CA SER A 219 -11.88 -7.82 8.28
C SER A 219 -12.11 -6.81 9.41
N SER A 220 -11.44 -5.66 9.33
CA SER A 220 -11.56 -4.57 10.30
C SER A 220 -12.05 -3.29 9.62
N LEU A 221 -12.92 -2.56 10.30
CA LEU A 221 -13.39 -1.26 9.84
C LEU A 221 -12.25 -0.25 9.92
N LYS A 222 -11.80 0.23 8.76
CA LYS A 222 -10.72 1.22 8.68
C LYS A 222 -11.24 2.64 8.64
N LYS A 223 -12.33 2.87 7.91
CA LYS A 223 -12.95 4.18 7.73
C LYS A 223 -14.47 4.00 7.60
N SER A 224 -15.23 4.95 8.13
CA SER A 224 -16.68 5.03 7.93
C SER A 224 -17.07 6.49 7.78
N TRP A 225 -18.13 6.76 7.04
CA TRP A 225 -18.67 8.09 6.83
C TRP A 225 -20.18 8.02 6.61
N VAL A 226 -20.82 9.17 6.83
CA VAL A 226 -22.23 9.37 6.55
C VAL A 226 -22.32 10.45 5.48
N ILE A 227 -23.00 10.17 4.39
CA ILE A 227 -23.32 11.12 3.33
C ILE A 227 -24.77 11.57 3.58
N PRO A 228 -24.99 12.85 3.95
CA PRO A 228 -26.34 13.37 4.06
C PRO A 228 -27.01 13.32 2.68
N VAL A 229 -28.24 12.85 2.63
CA VAL A 229 -29.04 12.90 1.42
C VAL A 229 -29.55 14.33 1.31
N SER A 230 -29.09 15.08 0.29
CA SER A 230 -29.65 16.39 0.00
C SER A 230 -31.11 16.20 -0.43
N GLN A 231 -32.04 16.81 0.31
CA GLN A 231 -33.44 16.94 -0.08
C GLN A 231 -33.56 17.78 -1.36
#